data_AF-A0A7I4YL15-F1
#
_entry.id   AF-A0A7I4YL15-F1
#
_cell.length_a   1.000
_cell.length_b   1.000
_cell.length_c   1.000
_cell.angle_alpha   90.00
_cell.angle_beta   90.00
_cell.angle_gamma   90.00
#
_symmetry.space_group_name_H-M   'P 1'
#
loop_
_entity.id
_entity.type
_entity.pdbx_description
1 polymer ?
#
loop_
_entity_poly.entity_id
_entity_poly.type
_entity_poly.pdbx_seq_one_letter_code
_entity_poly.pdbx_strand_id
1 'polypeptide(L)'
;MILRTCIVCKKTNALPYRYPDMPNPPDEGVTKSRPLQNIGLDYLGLLRYRDTFTTSAKIWICLFTCMATRATHLGLVLNNTTQEFLLAFRRFVAP
;
A
#
# COMPACT_ATOMS: atom_id res chain seq x y z
N MET A 1 -7.17 46.13 3.61
CA MET A 1 -5.86 45.70 4.15
C MET A 1 -5.99 44.81 5.39
N ILE A 2 -7.06 44.90 6.19
CA ILE A 2 -7.28 44.15 7.45
C ILE A 2 -7.58 42.64 7.24
N LEU A 3 -8.27 42.27 6.16
CA LEU A 3 -8.66 40.87 5.91
C LEU A 3 -7.48 39.92 5.64
N ARG A 4 -6.34 40.44 5.13
CA ARG A 4 -5.15 39.63 4.84
C ARG A 4 -4.32 39.31 6.09
N THR A 5 -4.39 40.14 7.11
CA THR A 5 -3.68 39.96 8.39
C THR A 5 -4.53 39.27 9.45
N CYS A 6 -5.86 39.21 9.27
CA CYS A 6 -6.74 38.46 10.15
C CYS A 6 -6.54 36.94 10.01
N ILE A 7 -6.07 36.29 11.08
CA ILE A 7 -5.81 34.85 11.12
C ILE A 7 -7.11 34.04 10.90
N VAL A 8 -8.24 34.51 11.43
CA VAL A 8 -9.55 33.86 11.26
C VAL A 8 -9.95 33.86 9.78
N CYS A 9 -9.89 35.03 9.13
CA CYS A 9 -10.20 35.14 7.70
C CYS A 9 -9.23 34.32 6.82
N LYS A 10 -7.96 34.23 7.22
CA LYS A 10 -6.96 33.42 6.52
C LYS A 10 -7.25 31.92 6.65
N LYS A 11 -7.65 31.40 7.81
CA LYS A 11 -8.04 29.99 7.95
C LYS A 11 -9.25 29.62 7.08
N THR A 12 -10.22 30.52 6.98
CA THR A 12 -11.47 30.24 6.24
C THR A 12 -11.34 30.45 4.73
N ASN A 13 -10.55 31.42 4.29
CA ASN A 13 -10.53 31.86 2.89
C ASN A 13 -9.17 31.68 2.19
N ALA A 14 -8.11 31.25 2.88
CA ALA A 14 -6.83 31.01 2.20
C ALA A 14 -6.94 29.80 1.28
N LEU A 15 -6.31 29.93 0.12
CA LEU A 15 -6.08 28.79 -0.76
C LEU A 15 -5.11 27.80 -0.09
N PRO A 16 -5.20 26.50 -0.42
CA PRO A 16 -4.21 25.52 -0.01
C PRO A 16 -2.80 25.99 -0.38
N TYR A 17 -1.81 25.59 0.42
CA TYR A 17 -0.41 25.77 0.07
C TYR A 17 -0.16 25.20 -1.33
N ARG A 18 0.52 25.95 -2.20
CA ARG A 18 0.89 25.44 -3.52
C ARG A 18 1.74 24.20 -3.32
N TYR A 19 1.32 23.09 -3.91
CA TYR A 19 2.14 21.87 -3.89
C TYR A 19 3.55 22.20 -4.39
N PRO A 20 4.59 21.71 -3.72
CA PRO A 20 5.94 21.78 -4.26
C PRO A 20 5.99 21.01 -5.59
N ASP A 21 7.04 21.26 -6.37
CA ASP A 21 7.28 20.47 -7.57
C ASP A 21 7.35 18.98 -7.21
N MET A 22 6.70 18.14 -8.01
CA MET A 22 6.63 16.71 -7.75
C MET A 22 8.04 16.12 -7.82
N PRO A 23 8.53 15.45 -6.77
CA PRO A 23 9.83 14.81 -6.81
C PRO A 23 9.85 13.72 -7.88
N ASN A 24 11.03 13.46 -8.44
CA ASN A 24 11.19 12.35 -9.38
C ASN A 24 10.74 11.04 -8.72
N PRO A 25 9.98 10.19 -9.44
CA PRO A 25 9.62 8.87 -8.93
C PRO A 25 10.89 8.03 -8.69
N PRO A 26 10.85 7.07 -7.75
CA PRO A 26 11.99 6.18 -7.51
C PRO A 26 12.31 5.37 -8.77
N ASP A 27 13.59 5.23 -9.07
CA ASP A 27 14.09 4.56 -10.28
C ASP A 27 13.58 3.12 -10.40
N GLU A 28 13.35 2.45 -9.27
CA GLU A 28 12.80 1.09 -9.18
C GLU A 28 11.42 0.95 -9.85
N GLY A 29 10.64 2.04 -9.91
CA GLY A 29 9.31 2.10 -10.50
C GLY A 29 9.29 2.54 -11.97
N VAL A 30 10.42 3.02 -12.51
CA VAL A 30 10.53 3.64 -13.84
C VAL A 30 11.55 2.94 -14.75
N THR A 31 12.53 2.26 -14.15
CA THR A 31 13.60 1.56 -14.88
C THR A 31 13.12 0.19 -15.36
N LYS A 32 13.40 -0.15 -16.61
CA LYS A 32 13.16 -1.50 -17.15
C LYS A 32 13.97 -2.51 -16.35
N SER A 33 13.28 -3.47 -15.75
CA SER A 33 13.87 -4.59 -15.00
C SER A 33 13.32 -5.92 -15.51
N ARG A 34 13.97 -7.02 -15.15
CA ARG A 34 13.45 -8.36 -15.47
C ARG A 34 12.15 -8.61 -14.70
N PRO A 35 11.21 -9.42 -15.23
CA PRO A 35 10.05 -9.83 -14.47
C PRO A 35 10.46 -10.39 -13.10
N LEU A 36 9.71 -10.02 -12.05
CA LEU A 36 9.94 -10.36 -10.65
C LEU A 36 11.27 -9.87 -10.03
N GLN A 37 12.08 -9.07 -10.72
CA GLN A 37 13.32 -8.52 -10.15
C GLN A 37 13.05 -7.49 -9.06
N ASN A 38 12.09 -6.59 -9.33
CA ASN A 38 11.65 -5.57 -8.38
C ASN A 38 10.19 -5.88 -8.01
N ILE A 39 9.92 -6.16 -6.74
CA ILE A 39 8.59 -6.53 -6.24
C ILE A 39 8.18 -5.52 -5.17
N GLY A 40 7.04 -4.86 -5.38
CA GLY A 40 6.34 -4.12 -4.35
C GLY A 40 5.62 -5.09 -3.41
N LEU A 41 5.81 -4.87 -2.12
CA LEU A 41 5.13 -5.59 -1.05
C LEU A 41 4.08 -4.66 -0.44
N ASP A 42 2.85 -5.14 -0.32
CA ASP A 42 1.80 -4.43 0.43
C ASP A 42 0.86 -5.41 1.13
N TYR A 43 0.03 -4.92 2.03
CA TYR A 43 -0.99 -5.68 2.73
C TYR A 43 -2.35 -5.02 2.58
N LEU A 44 -3.29 -5.75 1.99
CA LEU A 44 -4.68 -5.33 1.99
C LEU A 44 -5.30 -5.68 3.35
N GLY A 45 -5.91 -4.64 3.94
CA GLY A 45 -6.39 -4.62 5.31
C GLY A 45 -7.48 -5.63 5.64
N LEU A 46 -7.82 -5.64 6.93
CA LEU A 46 -8.57 -6.64 7.66
C LEU A 46 -9.90 -7.09 7.03
N LEU A 47 -9.84 -8.10 6.17
CA LEU A 47 -11.02 -8.81 5.74
C LEU A 47 -11.50 -9.68 6.90
N ARG A 48 -12.83 -9.74 7.09
CA ARG A 48 -13.43 -10.63 8.08
C ARG A 48 -14.00 -11.83 7.35
N TYR A 49 -13.58 -13.02 7.75
CA TYR A 49 -14.24 -14.24 7.31
C TYR A 49 -15.10 -14.78 8.45
N ARG A 50 -16.20 -15.45 8.07
CA ARG A 50 -17.00 -16.24 9.00
C ARG A 50 -16.56 -17.68 8.84
N ASP A 51 -16.09 -18.27 9.93
CA ASP A 51 -15.93 -19.71 9.99
C ASP A 51 -17.31 -20.39 10.13
N THR A 52 -17.37 -21.67 9.81
CA THR A 52 -18.51 -22.59 9.97
C THR A 52 -19.15 -22.52 11.36
N PHE A 53 -18.37 -22.19 12.39
CA PHE A 53 -18.83 -22.02 13.77
C PHE A 53 -19.26 -20.57 14.13
N THR A 54 -19.62 -19.74 13.15
CA THR A 54 -20.05 -18.32 13.33
C THR A 54 -19.03 -17.39 14.00
N THR A 55 -17.79 -17.85 14.18
CA THR A 55 -16.71 -17.03 14.72
C THR A 55 -16.19 -16.12 13.61
N SER A 56 -16.22 -14.80 13.84
CA SER A 56 -15.63 -13.83 12.93
C SER A 56 -14.13 -13.75 13.17
N ALA A 57 -13.34 -14.21 12.21
CA ALA A 57 -11.90 -14.13 12.27
C ALA A 57 -11.35 -13.16 11.21
N LYS A 58 -10.20 -12.61 11.55
CA LYS A 58 -9.51 -11.57 10.79
C LYS A 58 -8.58 -12.25 9.78
N ILE A 59 -8.53 -11.73 8.56
CA ILE A 59 -7.62 -12.20 7.53
C ILE A 59 -7.01 -11.02 6.79
N TRP A 60 -5.83 -11.25 6.28
CA TRP A 60 -5.05 -10.28 5.54
C TRP A 60 -4.70 -10.86 4.18
N ILE A 61 -4.48 -9.99 3.20
CA ILE A 61 -3.98 -10.38 1.89
C ILE A 61 -2.62 -9.71 1.69
N CYS A 62 -1.59 -10.52 1.57
CA CYS A 62 -0.25 -10.11 1.18
C CYS A 62 -0.21 -9.93 -0.35
N LEU A 63 0.17 -8.75 -0.79
CA LEU A 63 0.26 -8.35 -2.19
C LEU A 63 1.72 -8.37 -2.63
N PHE A 64 2.02 -9.16 -3.65
CA PHE A 64 3.32 -9.16 -4.33
C PHE A 64 3.13 -8.61 -5.73
N THR A 65 3.58 -7.38 -5.97
CA THR A 65 3.38 -6.69 -7.27
C THR A 65 4.71 -6.55 -7.99
N CYS A 66 4.83 -7.14 -9.18
CA CYS A 66 6.00 -6.94 -10.02
C CYS A 66 6.02 -5.50 -10.59
N MET A 67 7.11 -4.76 -10.38
CA MET A 67 7.23 -3.40 -10.91
C MET A 67 7.43 -3.35 -12.43
N ALA A 68 8.02 -4.41 -13.02
CA ALA A 68 8.26 -4.50 -14.46
C ALA A 68 6.96 -4.78 -15.26
N THR A 69 6.13 -5.70 -14.81
CA THR A 69 4.92 -6.16 -15.54
C THR A 69 3.62 -5.66 -14.93
N ARG A 70 3.65 -5.09 -13.72
CA ARG A 70 2.47 -4.76 -12.91
C ARG A 70 1.59 -5.97 -12.57
N ALA A 71 2.11 -7.20 -12.70
CA ALA A 71 1.42 -8.41 -12.27
C ALA A 71 1.40 -8.49 -10.74
N THR A 72 0.22 -8.74 -10.15
CA THR A 72 0.04 -8.83 -8.70
C THR A 72 -0.38 -10.25 -8.31
N HIS A 73 0.38 -10.88 -7.42
CA HIS A 73 0.05 -12.15 -6.78
C HIS A 73 -0.56 -11.88 -5.39
N LEU A 74 -1.70 -12.52 -5.13
CA LEU A 74 -2.49 -12.37 -3.90
C LEU A 74 -2.24 -13.57 -2.99
N GLY A 75 -1.51 -13.37 -1.90
CA GLY A 75 -1.27 -14.38 -0.87
C GLY A 75 -2.19 -14.19 0.33
N LEU A 76 -3.00 -15.19 0.67
CA LEU A 76 -3.89 -15.14 1.82
C LEU A 76 -3.10 -15.49 3.11
N VAL A 77 -3.19 -14.64 4.14
CA VAL A 77 -2.49 -14.84 5.42
C VAL A 77 -3.39 -14.54 6.61
N LEU A 78 -3.26 -15.31 7.68
CA LEU A 78 -4.18 -15.21 8.83
C LEU A 78 -3.90 -13.96 9.66
N ASN A 79 -2.63 -13.59 9.81
CA ASN A 79 -2.18 -12.47 10.61
C ASN A 79 -1.05 -11.70 9.91
N ASN A 80 -0.80 -10.47 10.38
CA ASN A 80 0.31 -9.65 9.90
C ASN A 80 1.62 -9.92 10.67
N THR A 81 1.89 -11.19 10.98
CA THR A 81 3.14 -11.60 11.66
C THR A 81 4.21 -11.97 10.63
N THR A 82 5.48 -11.82 11.00
CA THR A 82 6.61 -12.17 10.13
C THR A 82 6.59 -13.65 9.73
N GLN A 83 6.12 -14.54 10.60
CA GLN A 83 6.01 -15.96 10.30
C GLN A 83 5.00 -16.23 9.17
N GLU A 84 3.82 -15.63 9.24
CA GLU A 84 2.80 -15.76 8.20
C GLU A 84 3.28 -15.16 6.87
N PHE A 85 3.99 -14.03 6.93
CA PHE A 85 4.65 -13.43 5.77
C PHE A 85 5.65 -14.40 5.11
N LEU A 86 6.56 -15.01 5.89
CA LEU A 86 7.56 -15.93 5.36
C LEU A 86 6.91 -17.15 4.68
N LEU A 87 5.81 -17.65 5.24
CA LEU A 87 5.04 -18.73 4.62
C LEU A 87 4.40 -18.30 3.29
N ALA A 88 3.81 -17.10 3.24
CA ALA A 88 3.27 -16.55 2.00
C ALA A 88 4.35 -16.29 0.94
N PHE A 89 5.50 -15.77 1.35
CA PHE A 89 6.64 -15.51 0.47
C PHE A 89 7.19 -16.80 -0.12
N ARG A 90 7.31 -17.87 0.67
CA ARG A 90 7.71 -19.20 0.16
C ARG A 90 6.76 -19.71 -0.92
N ARG A 91 5.45 -19.60 -0.72
CA ARG A 91 4.43 -19.97 -1.72
C ARG A 91 4.49 -19.09 -2.98
N PHE A 92 4.88 -17.83 -2.84
CA PHE A 92 5.04 -16.92 -3.98
C PHE A 92 6.27 -17.26 -4.84
N VAL A 93 7.40 -17.59 -4.22
CA VAL A 93 8.65 -17.92 -4.95
C VAL A 93 8.62 -19.35 -5.50
N ALA A 94 7.95 -20.28 -4.80
CA ALA A 94 7.79 -21.67 -5.18
C ALA A 94 6.29 -22.06 -5.13
N PRO A 95 5.53 -21.79 -6.20
CA PRO A 95 4.12 -22.16 -6.28
C PRO A 95 3.89 -23.67 -6.32
#